data_AF-A0A926S779-F1
#
_entry.id   AF-A0A926S779-F1
#
_cell.length_a   1.000
_cell.length_b   1.000
_cell.length_c   1.000
_cell.angle_alpha   90.00
_cell.angle_beta   90.00
_cell.angle_gamma   90.00
#
_symmetry.space_group_name_H-M   'P 1'
#
loop_
_entity.id
_entity.type
_entity.pdbx_description
1 polymer ?
#
loop_
_entity_poly.entity_id
_entity_poly.type
_entity_poly.pdbx_seq_one_letter_code
_entity_poly.pdbx_strand_id
1 'polypeptide(L)'
;MKPIVYLSTAVELMTDQPLTDLLTVACKNNAFRNVSGILLYSEGTFLQVLEGAEDDVDKIFNIIAKDPRHKNLVTLADEPINQREFANWSSGFTSVSLSQAIDLSGYLMPGNKLNLDNGDSTARLCSKLL
;
A
#
# COMPACT_ATOMS: atom_id res chain seq x y z
N MET A 1 14.59 -8.34 -6.95
CA MET A 1 13.27 -7.66 -7.04
C MET A 1 13.18 -6.72 -5.85
N LYS A 2 12.64 -5.52 -6.03
CA LYS A 2 12.60 -4.49 -4.99
C LYS A 2 11.19 -4.41 -4.39
N PRO A 3 11.05 -4.53 -3.06
CA PRO A 3 9.87 -4.06 -2.37
C PRO A 3 10.07 -2.63 -1.85
N ILE A 4 8.99 -1.89 -1.68
CA ILE A 4 8.94 -0.74 -0.79
C ILE A 4 7.67 -0.86 0.04
N VAL A 5 7.83 -0.82 1.36
CA VAL A 5 6.74 -0.69 2.33
C VAL A 5 6.84 0.68 2.96
N TYR A 6 5.76 1.45 2.92
CA TYR A 6 5.75 2.77 3.53
C TYR A 6 4.44 3.07 4.25
N LEU A 7 4.51 4.04 5.16
CA LEU A 7 3.37 4.67 5.80
C LEU A 7 3.38 6.18 5.57
N SER A 8 2.19 6.78 5.52
CA SER A 8 2.05 8.24 5.46
C SER A 8 0.69 8.69 6.00
N THR A 9 0.54 9.99 6.23
CA THR A 9 -0.68 10.59 6.74
C THR A 9 -1.36 11.40 5.64
N ALA A 10 -2.64 11.21 5.39
CA ALA A 10 -3.43 12.06 4.51
C ALA A 10 -3.42 13.51 5.00
N VAL A 11 -3.41 14.45 4.05
CA VAL A 11 -3.53 15.88 4.38
C VAL A 11 -4.96 16.21 4.82
N GLU A 12 -5.94 15.58 4.17
CA GLU A 12 -7.37 15.66 4.51
C GLU A 12 -7.94 14.25 4.61
N LEU A 13 -8.95 14.06 5.46
CA LEU A 13 -9.66 12.78 5.55
C LEU A 13 -10.38 12.50 4.23
N MET A 14 -10.10 11.35 3.65
CA MET A 14 -10.77 10.93 2.42
C MET A 14 -12.16 10.35 2.73
N THR A 15 -13.15 10.78 1.96
CA THR A 15 -14.47 10.17 1.92
C THR A 15 -14.49 8.99 0.94
N ASP A 16 -15.51 8.14 1.01
CA ASP A 16 -15.57 6.85 0.32
C ASP A 16 -15.31 6.93 -1.20
N GLN A 17 -15.89 7.93 -1.87
CA GLN A 17 -15.78 8.05 -3.33
C GLN A 17 -14.39 8.52 -3.78
N PRO A 18 -13.83 9.65 -3.30
CA PRO A 18 -12.44 10.04 -3.58
C PRO A 18 -11.43 8.96 -3.24
N LEU A 19 -11.64 8.25 -2.13
CA LEU A 19 -10.79 7.12 -1.73
C LEU A 19 -10.89 5.99 -2.76
N THR A 20 -12.10 5.60 -3.14
CA THR A 20 -12.34 4.57 -4.16
C THR A 20 -11.66 4.90 -5.48
N ASP A 21 -11.74 6.16 -5.92
CA ASP A 21 -11.14 6.63 -7.16
C ASP A 21 -9.61 6.61 -7.08
N LEU A 22 -9.04 7.10 -5.97
CA LEU A 22 -7.60 7.05 -5.71
C LEU A 22 -7.09 5.61 -5.79
N LEU A 23 -7.72 4.70 -5.05
CA LEU A 23 -7.30 3.31 -4.97
C LEU A 23 -7.42 2.61 -6.34
N THR A 24 -8.45 2.94 -7.12
CA THR A 24 -8.64 2.41 -8.49
C THR A 24 -7.53 2.89 -9.42
N VAL A 25 -7.19 4.18 -9.39
CA VAL A 25 -6.13 4.75 -10.23
C VAL A 25 -4.76 4.20 -9.82
N ALA A 26 -4.48 4.10 -8.52
CA ALA A 26 -3.24 3.55 -8.00
C ALA A 26 -3.05 2.10 -8.47
N CYS A 27 -4.06 1.24 -8.34
CA CYS A 27 -3.95 -0.14 -8.79
C CYS A 27 -3.77 -0.26 -10.31
N LYS A 28 -4.47 0.56 -11.12
CA LYS A 28 -4.28 0.57 -12.58
C LYS A 28 -2.85 0.98 -12.97
N ASN A 29 -2.32 2.03 -12.35
CA ASN A 29 -0.97 2.51 -12.63
C ASN A 29 0.12 1.50 -12.23
N ASN A 30 -0.06 0.85 -11.08
CA ASN A 30 0.85 -0.19 -10.61
C ASN A 30 0.84 -1.39 -11.57
N ALA A 31 -0.35 -1.88 -11.94
CA ALA A 31 -0.51 -2.99 -12.87
C ALA A 31 0.10 -2.69 -14.26
N PHE A 32 -0.09 -1.48 -14.78
CA PHE A 32 0.50 -1.04 -16.05
C PHE A 32 2.04 -1.10 -16.04
N ARG A 33 2.67 -0.96 -14.87
CA ARG A 33 4.13 -0.99 -14.68
C ARG A 33 4.66 -2.32 -14.16
N ASN A 34 3.87 -3.39 -14.18
CA ASN A 34 4.24 -4.68 -13.60
C ASN A 34 4.62 -4.62 -12.11
N VAL A 35 4.04 -3.68 -11.38
CA VAL A 35 4.20 -3.52 -9.93
C VAL A 35 2.97 -4.09 -9.23
N SER A 36 3.18 -4.98 -8.27
CA SER A 36 2.15 -5.58 -7.42
C SER A 36 2.19 -4.98 -6.02
N GLY A 37 1.13 -5.22 -5.23
CA GLY A 37 1.13 -4.95 -3.80
C GLY A 37 -0.26 -4.58 -3.27
N ILE A 38 -0.29 -3.83 -2.17
CA ILE A 38 -1.52 -3.42 -1.48
C ILE A 38 -1.43 -1.95 -1.11
N LEU A 39 -2.55 -1.23 -1.21
CA LEU A 39 -2.71 0.12 -0.65
C LEU A 39 -3.88 0.11 0.34
N LEU A 40 -3.59 0.40 1.59
CA LEU A 40 -4.54 0.48 2.68
C LEU A 40 -4.70 1.93 3.12
N TYR A 41 -5.94 2.33 3.38
CA TYR A 41 -6.26 3.61 4.02
C TYR A 41 -7.13 3.35 5.25
N SER A 42 -6.78 3.94 6.38
CA SER A 42 -7.58 3.89 7.60
C SER A 42 -7.34 5.11 8.46
N GLU A 43 -8.42 5.79 8.87
CA GLU A 43 -8.40 6.96 9.76
C GLU A 43 -7.34 8.03 9.38
N GLY A 44 -7.20 8.30 8.08
CA GLY A 44 -6.22 9.29 7.59
C GLY A 44 -4.79 8.76 7.44
N THR A 45 -4.56 7.45 7.60
CA THR A 45 -3.26 6.81 7.43
C THR A 45 -3.26 5.95 6.17
N PHE A 46 -2.24 6.13 5.33
CA PHE A 46 -1.95 5.23 4.21
C PHE A 46 -0.84 4.27 4.58
N LEU A 47 -1.02 2.99 4.27
CA LEU A 47 0.02 1.97 4.25
C LEU A 47 0.07 1.36 2.85
N GLN A 48 1.23 1.35 2.20
CA GLN A 48 1.36 0.75 0.88
C GLN A 48 2.56 -0.17 0.80
N VAL A 49 2.37 -1.28 0.10
CA VAL A 49 3.42 -2.18 -0.37
C VAL A 49 3.49 -2.09 -1.90
N LEU A 50 4.69 -1.95 -2.43
CA LEU A 50 5.01 -1.99 -3.86
C LEU A 50 6.07 -3.06 -4.09
N GLU A 51 5.87 -3.95 -5.06
CA GLU A 51 6.85 -4.97 -5.42
C GLU A 51 7.05 -5.01 -6.93
N GLY A 52 8.29 -5.04 -7.40
CA GLY A 52 8.56 -5.12 -8.84
C GLY A 52 10.03 -4.95 -9.22
N ALA A 53 10.24 -4.62 -10.49
CA ALA A 53 11.55 -4.17 -10.95
C ALA A 53 11.92 -2.86 -10.24
N GLU A 54 13.19 -2.71 -9.88
CA GLU A 54 13.70 -1.56 -9.13
C GLU A 54 13.32 -0.22 -9.78
N ASP A 55 13.60 -0.08 -11.08
CA ASP A 55 13.26 1.11 -11.85
C ASP A 55 11.76 1.44 -11.84
N ASP A 56 10.88 0.43 -11.85
CA ASP A 56 9.44 0.63 -11.89
C ASP A 56 8.88 1.01 -10.52
N VAL A 57 9.36 0.34 -9.46
CA VAL A 57 9.02 0.66 -8.08
C VAL A 57 9.48 2.07 -7.73
N ASP A 58 10.71 2.45 -8.11
CA ASP A 58 11.26 3.77 -7.80
C ASP A 58 10.54 4.88 -8.55
N LYS A 59 10.13 4.66 -9.80
CA LYS A 59 9.30 5.63 -10.54
C LYS A 59 7.97 5.88 -9.84
N ILE A 60 7.30 4.81 -9.39
CA ILE A 60 6.01 4.93 -8.68
C ILE A 60 6.22 5.61 -7.33
N PHE A 61 7.20 5.17 -6.56
CA PHE A 61 7.48 5.71 -5.24
C PHE A 61 7.86 7.20 -5.29
N ASN A 62 8.63 7.63 -6.30
CA ASN A 62 8.95 9.04 -6.49
C ASN A 62 7.75 9.92 -6.84
N ILE A 63 6.75 9.38 -7.53
CA ILE A 63 5.47 10.07 -7.80
C ILE A 63 4.69 10.19 -6.50
N ILE A 64 4.57 9.08 -5.77
CA ILE A 64 3.91 9.02 -4.47
C ILE A 64 4.55 10.02 -3.52
N ALA A 65 5.87 10.02 -3.35
CA ALA A 65 6.56 10.89 -2.39
C ALA A 65 6.34 12.40 -2.61
N LYS A 66 5.83 12.81 -3.78
CA LYS A 66 5.52 14.20 -4.14
C LYS A 66 4.02 14.47 -4.19
N ASP A 67 3.19 13.48 -3.92
CA ASP A 67 1.75 13.59 -4.01
C ASP A 67 1.22 14.51 -2.90
N PRO A 68 0.49 15.60 -3.23
CA PRO A 68 0.05 16.56 -2.24
C PRO A 68 -1.07 16.03 -1.32
N ARG A 69 -1.63 14.85 -1.61
CA ARG A 69 -2.72 14.24 -0.83
C ARG A 69 -2.26 13.66 0.50
N HIS A 70 -0.96 13.50 0.72
CA HIS A 70 -0.39 12.95 1.95
C HIS A 70 0.91 13.67 2.37
N LYS A 71 1.34 13.41 3.60
CA LYS A 71 2.51 13.97 4.27
C LYS A 71 3.09 12.93 5.24
N ASN A 72 4.19 13.26 5.90
CA ASN A 72 4.84 12.39 6.90
C ASN A 72 5.15 10.99 6.34
N LEU A 73 5.71 10.92 5.13
CA LEU A 73 6.09 9.68 4.50
C LEU A 73 7.26 9.02 5.25
N VAL A 74 7.08 7.77 5.64
CA VAL A 74 8.09 6.96 6.32
C VAL A 74 8.21 5.62 5.61
N THR A 75 9.40 5.30 5.10
CA THR A 75 9.72 3.97 4.59
C THR A 75 9.95 3.03 5.76
N LEU A 76 9.26 1.90 5.77
CA LEU A 76 9.34 0.87 6.80
C LEU A 76 10.25 -0.28 6.37
N ALA A 77 10.30 -0.56 5.06
CA ALA A 77 11.21 -1.55 4.47
C ALA A 77 11.43 -1.29 2.99
N ASP A 78 12.66 -1.54 2.52
CA ASP A 78 13.07 -1.45 1.11
C ASP A 78 14.12 -2.51 0.71
N GLU A 79 14.29 -3.53 1.56
CA GLU A 79 15.27 -4.60 1.36
C GLU A 79 14.82 -5.62 0.28
N PRO A 80 15.70 -6.06 -0.63
CA PRO A 80 15.35 -6.95 -1.73
C PRO A 80 14.69 -8.28 -1.32
N ILE A 81 13.75 -8.74 -2.15
CA ILE A 81 13.02 -10.01 -1.94
C ILE A 81 13.26 -11.02 -3.05
N ASN A 82 13.22 -12.30 -2.68
CA ASN A 82 13.41 -13.43 -3.60
C ASN A 82 12.15 -13.75 -4.42
N GLN A 83 10.95 -13.48 -3.89
CA GLN A 83 9.67 -13.75 -4.53
C GLN A 83 8.63 -12.70 -4.11
N ARG A 84 7.56 -12.53 -4.90
CA ARG A 84 6.50 -11.55 -4.61
C ARG A 84 5.60 -12.12 -3.53
N GLU A 85 5.46 -11.42 -2.42
CA GLU A 85 4.58 -11.86 -1.33
C GLU A 85 3.10 -11.65 -1.70
N PHE A 86 2.82 -10.71 -2.62
CA PHE A 86 1.46 -10.36 -3.05
C PHE A 86 1.08 -10.85 -4.45
N ALA A 87 1.85 -11.77 -5.04
CA ALA A 87 1.56 -12.29 -6.38
C ALA A 87 0.24 -13.09 -6.47
N ASN A 88 -0.16 -13.76 -5.38
CA ASN A 88 -1.29 -14.70 -5.38
C ASN A 88 -2.62 -14.08 -4.93
N TRP A 89 -2.64 -12.81 -4.54
CA TRP A 89 -3.85 -12.19 -4.03
C TRP A 89 -4.70 -11.69 -5.20
N SER A 90 -6.00 -11.98 -5.23
CA SER A 90 -6.90 -11.58 -6.33
C SER A 90 -7.25 -10.08 -6.26
N SER A 91 -7.21 -9.37 -7.38
CA SER A 91 -7.56 -7.94 -7.43
C SER A 91 -9.00 -7.73 -6.93
N GLY A 92 -9.20 -6.94 -5.88
CA GLY A 92 -10.51 -6.75 -5.28
C GLY A 92 -10.52 -5.79 -4.10
N PHE A 93 -11.69 -5.22 -3.83
CA PHE A 93 -11.97 -4.62 -2.52
C PHE A 93 -11.97 -5.75 -1.49
N THR A 94 -11.16 -5.64 -0.47
CA THR A 94 -11.32 -6.46 0.72
C THR A 94 -11.21 -5.55 1.94
N SER A 95 -12.14 -5.70 2.88
CA SER A 95 -12.00 -5.12 4.19
C SER A 95 -10.91 -5.93 4.90
N VAL A 96 -9.65 -5.51 4.75
CA VAL A 96 -8.53 -6.16 5.45
C VAL A 96 -8.54 -5.64 6.88
N SER A 97 -8.81 -6.54 7.82
CA SER A 97 -8.69 -6.22 9.25
C SER A 97 -7.22 -6.00 9.62
N LEU A 98 -7.00 -5.21 10.66
CA LEU A 98 -5.69 -4.96 11.25
C LEU A 98 -4.84 -6.21 11.45
N SER A 99 -5.42 -7.27 11.98
CA SER A 99 -4.73 -8.53 12.22
C SER A 99 -4.20 -9.16 10.93
N GLN A 100 -4.90 -9.00 9.81
CA GLN A 100 -4.49 -9.52 8.50
C GLN A 100 -3.46 -8.63 7.82
N ALA A 101 -3.52 -7.30 8.03
CA ALA A 101 -2.50 -6.36 7.57
C ALA A 101 -1.23 -6.41 8.42
N ILE A 102 -1.37 -6.71 9.72
CA ILE A 102 -0.26 -6.91 10.67
C ILE A 102 0.38 -8.27 10.43
N ASP A 103 -0.32 -9.32 10.02
CA ASP A 103 0.32 -10.60 9.64
C ASP A 103 1.16 -10.49 8.34
N LEU A 104 1.08 -9.35 7.63
CA LEU A 104 2.05 -8.96 6.60
C LEU A 104 3.44 -8.59 7.20
N SER A 105 3.59 -8.69 8.54
CA SER A 105 4.79 -8.41 9.34
C SER A 105 5.89 -9.47 9.22
N GLY A 106 6.28 -9.83 8.00
CA GLY A 106 7.70 -10.06 7.77
C GLY A 106 8.52 -8.76 7.91
N TYR A 107 7.86 -7.60 7.72
CA TYR A 107 8.52 -6.30 7.54
C TYR A 107 8.37 -5.29 8.68
N LEU A 108 7.34 -5.42 9.51
CA LEU A 108 7.05 -4.44 10.56
C LEU A 108 7.68 -4.95 11.86
N MET A 109 8.76 -4.29 12.30
CA MET A 109 9.43 -4.63 13.56
C MET A 109 8.41 -4.78 14.71
N PRO A 110 8.63 -5.73 15.64
CA PRO A 110 7.73 -5.93 16.78
C PRO A 110 7.78 -4.69 17.69
N GLY A 111 6.67 -3.96 17.79
CA GLY A 111 6.54 -2.91 18.82
C GLY A 111 5.63 -1.73 18.49
N ASN A 112 5.44 -1.39 17.21
CA ASN A 112 4.55 -0.29 16.82
C ASN A 112 3.20 -0.85 16.38
N LYS A 113 2.26 -0.93 17.33
CA LYS A 113 0.86 -1.20 17.02
C LYS A 113 0.27 0.04 16.36
N LEU A 114 0.10 -0.01 15.04
CA LEU A 114 -0.81 0.90 14.35
C LEU A 114 -2.24 0.56 14.80
N ASN A 115 -2.88 1.50 15.49
CA ASN A 115 -4.24 1.34 16.01
C ASN A 115 -5.23 1.70 14.88
N LEU A 116 -5.68 0.73 14.10
CA LEU A 116 -6.69 0.87 13.02
C LEU A 116 -7.98 0.05 13.30
N ASP A 117 -8.35 -0.12 14.57
CA ASP A 117 -9.34 -1.10 15.08
C ASP A 117 -10.81 -0.65 14.99
N ASN A 118 -11.11 0.47 14.32
CA ASN A 118 -12.45 1.06 14.31
C ASN A 118 -13.20 0.87 12.99
N GLY A 119 -13.38 -0.35 12.46
CA GLY A 119 -14.43 -0.66 11.46
C GLY A 119 -14.44 0.08 10.10
N ASP A 120 -13.64 1.13 9.89
CA ASP A 120 -13.63 2.07 8.75
C ASP A 120 -12.36 1.93 7.90
N SER A 121 -11.61 0.85 8.10
CA SER A 121 -10.39 0.56 7.35
C SER A 121 -10.75 0.09 5.93
N THR A 122 -10.45 0.92 4.93
CA THR A 122 -10.66 0.61 3.52
C THR A 122 -9.33 0.23 2.88
N ALA A 123 -9.18 -1.05 2.55
CA ALA A 123 -8.01 -1.54 1.83
C ALA A 123 -8.37 -1.88 0.38
N ARG A 124 -7.47 -1.54 -0.55
CA ARG A 124 -7.50 -2.08 -1.90
C ARG A 124 -6.22 -2.80 -2.22
N LEU A 125 -6.40 -4.03 -2.66
CA LEU A 125 -5.33 -4.82 -3.20
C LEU A 125 -5.08 -4.44 -4.66
N CYS A 126 -3.82 -4.19 -4.98
CA CYS A 126 -3.35 -3.93 -6.33
C CYS A 126 -2.51 -5.12 -6.80
N SER A 127 -3.16 -6.23 -7.13
CA SER A 127 -2.47 -7.36 -7.77
C SER A 127 -2.60 -7.31 -9.28
N LYS A 128 -1.56 -7.80 -9.94
CA LYS A 128 -1.65 -8.22 -11.33
C LYS A 128 -2.28 -9.62 -11.30
N LEU A 129 -3.55 -9.72 -11.70
CA LEU A 129 -4.06 -10.99 -12.23
C LEU A 129 -3.17 -11.32 -13.43
N LEU A 130 -2.54 -12.49 -13.38
CA LEU A 130 -1.96 -13.13 -14.55
C LEU A 130 -3.00 -13.22 -15.67
#